data_AF-A0A143WZ54-F1
#
_entry.id   AF-A0A143WZ54-F1
#
_cell.length_a   1.000
_cell.length_b   1.000
_cell.length_c   1.000
_cell.angle_alpha   90.00
_cell.angle_beta   90.00
_cell.angle_gamma   90.00
#
_symmetry.space_group_name_H-M   'P 1'
#
loop_
_entity.id
_entity.type
_entity.pdbx_description
1 polymer ?
#
loop_
_entity_poly.entity_id
_entity_poly.type
_entity_poly.pdbx_seq_one_letter_code
_entity_poly.pdbx_strand_id
1 'polypeptide(L)'
;MNDCAPRIKYELGKQEMEIRAVKKISRRLKKEDDLTPGGLDKALEEAIKNTIEKACELTDDAIDELSDNPTIMTQIMMNQALLLWLENYLESIILDHDGISRKRLEKEVPSWLVSYGTFDAALDELVEQLKIEAIDDRYRWRLPDLSEWIDSLKDNERKALTLKLQKKTLRECGEVLGVSRERVHQIIQSALKKKPFLREDEYGY
;
A
#
# COMPACT_ATOMS: atom_id res chain seq x y z
N MET A 1 34.80 -10.52 35.06
CA MET A 1 34.00 -9.32 34.73
C MET A 1 34.84 -8.42 33.85
N ASN A 2 34.22 -7.81 32.84
CA ASN A 2 34.76 -6.86 31.87
C ASN A 2 35.41 -7.45 30.62
N ASP A 3 34.57 -7.81 29.64
CA ASP A 3 34.93 -7.71 28.22
C ASP A 3 33.73 -7.27 27.34
N CYS A 4 32.85 -6.41 27.87
CA CYS A 4 31.74 -5.79 27.11
C CYS A 4 32.12 -4.43 26.48
N ALA A 5 33.29 -3.87 26.79
CA ALA A 5 33.64 -2.49 26.44
C ALA A 5 33.86 -2.21 24.93
N PRO A 6 34.44 -3.11 24.10
CA PRO A 6 34.69 -2.81 22.69
C PRO A 6 33.41 -2.81 21.86
N ARG A 7 32.48 -3.73 22.17
CA ARG A 7 31.21 -3.89 21.46
C ARG A 7 30.26 -2.73 21.71
N ILE A 8 30.20 -2.23 22.95
CA ILE A 8 29.38 -1.07 23.34
C ILE A 8 29.87 0.21 22.64
N LYS A 9 31.19 0.42 22.53
CA LYS A 9 31.75 1.60 21.83
C LYS A 9 31.48 1.58 20.32
N TYR A 10 31.53 0.39 19.71
CA TYR A 10 31.20 0.20 18.30
C TYR A 10 29.71 0.48 18.01
N GLU A 11 28.82 -0.02 18.86
CA GLU A 11 27.37 0.19 18.73
C GLU A 11 26.97 1.67 18.97
N LEU A 12 27.60 2.35 19.93
CA LEU A 12 27.40 3.80 20.16
C LEU A 12 27.85 4.66 18.97
N GLY A 13 29.03 4.36 18.41
CA GLY A 13 29.55 5.09 17.24
C GLY A 13 28.65 4.91 16.00
N LYS A 14 28.10 3.71 15.79
CA LYS A 14 27.15 3.45 14.71
C LYS A 14 25.85 4.25 14.86
N GLN A 15 25.28 4.30 16.06
CA GLN A 15 24.06 5.07 16.34
C GLN A 15 24.25 6.58 16.13
N GLU A 16 25.40 7.13 16.53
CA GLU A 16 25.70 8.55 16.31
C GLU A 16 25.80 8.90 14.81
N MET A 17 26.41 8.02 14.02
CA MET A 17 26.49 8.15 12.56
C MET A 17 25.10 8.12 11.90
N GLU A 18 24.24 7.18 12.30
CA GLU A 18 22.86 7.10 11.80
C GLU A 18 22.06 8.37 12.12
N ILE A 19 22.13 8.86 13.36
CA ILE A 19 21.45 10.10 13.77
C ILE A 19 21.94 11.29 12.95
N ARG A 20 23.25 11.37 12.69
CA ARG A 20 23.84 12.45 11.89
C ARG A 20 23.36 12.40 10.44
N ALA A 21 23.36 11.21 9.83
CA ALA A 21 22.90 11.00 8.47
C ALA A 21 21.41 11.32 8.30
N VAL A 22 20.55 10.82 9.20
CA VAL A 22 19.12 11.15 9.23
C VAL A 22 18.92 12.66 9.27
N LYS A 23 19.55 13.33 10.24
CA LYS A 23 19.43 14.78 10.37
C LYS A 23 19.91 15.53 9.13
N LYS A 24 20.96 15.07 8.45
CA LYS A 24 21.52 15.73 7.27
C LYS A 24 20.57 15.59 6.07
N ILE A 25 20.15 14.37 5.77
CA ILE A 25 19.29 14.06 4.63
C ILE A 25 17.91 14.70 4.81
N SER A 26 17.29 14.54 5.98
CA SER A 26 15.99 15.17 6.27
C SER A 26 16.06 16.70 6.16
N ARG A 27 17.15 17.32 6.64
CA ARG A 27 17.34 18.78 6.49
C ARG A 27 17.50 19.22 5.03
N ARG A 28 18.14 18.41 4.19
CA ARG A 28 18.26 18.73 2.76
C ARG A 28 16.90 18.64 2.08
N LEU A 29 16.19 17.53 2.24
CA LEU A 29 14.90 17.30 1.60
C LEU A 29 13.86 18.35 2.03
N LYS A 30 13.83 18.72 3.32
CA LYS A 30 12.96 19.78 3.84
C LYS A 30 13.26 21.18 3.29
N LYS A 31 14.47 21.40 2.74
CA LYS A 31 14.79 22.66 2.03
C LYS A 31 14.32 22.65 0.58
N GLU A 32 14.23 21.46 -0.03
CA GLU A 32 13.73 21.30 -1.39
C GLU A 32 12.20 21.40 -1.42
N ASP A 33 11.53 20.84 -0.40
CA ASP A 33 10.08 20.87 -0.24
C ASP A 33 9.72 20.78 1.25
N ASP A 34 8.90 21.71 1.75
CA ASP A 34 8.50 21.79 3.15
C ASP A 34 7.24 20.98 3.48
N LEU A 35 6.64 20.31 2.50
CA LEU A 35 5.50 19.44 2.74
C LEU A 35 5.92 18.25 3.62
N THR A 36 5.25 18.08 4.76
CA THR A 36 5.52 16.98 5.70
C THR A 36 4.23 16.28 6.11
N PRO A 37 3.66 15.40 5.26
CA PRO A 37 2.48 14.65 5.63
C PRO A 37 2.72 13.73 6.83
N GLY A 38 1.63 13.37 7.52
CA GLY A 38 1.69 12.57 8.73
C GLY A 38 2.45 11.25 8.53
N GLY A 39 3.43 10.99 9.39
CA GLY A 39 4.22 9.75 9.37
C GLY A 39 5.41 9.75 8.42
N LEU A 40 5.54 10.74 7.52
CA LEU A 40 6.63 10.81 6.54
C LEU A 40 8.00 10.84 7.21
N ASP A 41 8.20 11.70 8.20
CA ASP A 41 9.48 11.86 8.89
C ASP A 41 9.97 10.52 9.48
N LYS A 42 9.05 9.73 10.03
CA LYS A 42 9.36 8.42 10.61
C LYS A 42 9.71 7.40 9.53
N ALA A 43 8.95 7.36 8.43
CA ALA A 43 9.22 6.47 7.31
C ALA A 43 10.57 6.79 6.65
N LEU A 44 10.89 8.08 6.49
CA LEU A 44 12.16 8.55 5.97
C LEU A 44 13.32 8.20 6.91
N GLU A 45 13.17 8.41 8.22
CA GLU A 45 14.18 8.01 9.20
C GLU A 45 14.49 6.52 9.12
N GLU A 46 13.46 5.68 9.05
CA GLU A 46 13.59 4.23 8.92
C GLU A 46 14.26 3.83 7.59
N ALA A 47 13.88 4.47 6.49
CA ALA A 47 14.48 4.24 5.18
C ALA A 47 15.98 4.58 5.15
N ILE A 48 16.37 5.68 5.78
CA ILE A 48 17.77 6.11 5.89
C ILE A 48 18.56 5.09 6.71
N LYS A 49 18.06 4.70 7.89
CA LYS A 49 18.70 3.68 8.74
C LYS A 49 18.88 2.36 7.98
N ASN A 50 17.82 1.84 7.39
CA ASN A 50 17.85 0.58 6.62
C ASN A 50 18.85 0.61 5.47
N THR A 51 19.05 1.77 4.83
CA THR A 51 20.02 1.92 3.74
C THR A 51 21.44 1.96 4.27
N ILE A 52 21.66 2.71 5.36
CA ILE A 52 22.94 2.81 6.06
C ILE A 52 23.39 1.45 6.60
N GLU A 53 22.49 0.68 7.20
CA GLU A 53 22.83 -0.64 7.74
C GLU A 53 23.29 -1.62 6.66
N LYS A 54 22.78 -1.47 5.43
CA LYS A 54 23.16 -2.29 4.27
C LYS A 54 24.46 -1.79 3.62
N ALA A 55 24.80 -0.51 3.77
CA ALA A 55 26.05 0.05 3.28
C ALA A 55 27.19 -0.31 4.26
N CYS A 56 27.98 -1.35 3.94
CA CYS A 56 29.13 -1.72 4.75
C CYS A 56 30.14 -0.55 4.84
N GLU A 57 30.55 -0.20 6.06
CA GLU A 57 31.57 0.79 6.42
C GLU A 57 31.30 2.23 5.93
N LEU A 58 30.43 2.94 6.65
CA LEU A 58 30.33 4.39 6.54
C LEU A 58 31.46 5.05 7.34
N THR A 59 32.23 5.92 6.67
CA THR A 59 33.16 6.86 7.31
C THR A 59 32.46 8.19 7.55
N ASP A 60 32.97 9.01 8.46
CA ASP A 60 32.44 10.36 8.72
C ASP A 60 32.41 11.24 7.46
N ASP A 61 33.43 11.12 6.60
CA ASP A 61 33.52 11.84 5.32
C ASP A 61 32.43 11.38 4.35
N ALA A 62 32.15 10.06 4.31
CA ALA A 62 31.07 9.52 3.49
C ALA A 62 29.70 10.05 3.94
N ILE A 63 29.46 10.21 5.25
CA ILE A 63 28.22 10.80 5.79
C ILE A 63 28.00 12.21 5.27
N ASP A 64 29.08 12.97 5.12
CA ASP A 64 28.96 14.32 4.65
C ASP A 64 28.65 14.42 3.14
N GLU A 65 28.96 13.39 2.36
CA GLU A 65 28.62 13.31 0.94
C GLU A 65 27.32 12.51 0.67
N LEU A 66 26.78 11.81 1.69
CA LEU A 66 25.61 10.93 1.57
C LEU A 66 24.43 11.58 0.86
N SER A 67 24.08 12.80 1.27
CA SER A 67 22.92 13.49 0.70
C SER A 67 23.11 13.73 -0.80
N ASP A 68 24.34 13.98 -1.23
CA ASP A 68 24.68 14.37 -2.59
C ASP A 68 25.01 13.15 -3.47
N ASN A 69 25.06 11.96 -2.88
CA ASN A 69 25.24 10.71 -3.60
C ASN A 69 23.92 10.24 -4.23
N PRO A 70 23.78 10.28 -5.57
CA PRO A 70 22.52 9.95 -6.24
C PRO A 70 22.13 8.47 -6.07
N THR A 71 23.10 7.57 -5.98
CA THR A 71 22.83 6.14 -5.77
C THR A 71 22.22 5.90 -4.39
N ILE A 72 22.78 6.52 -3.35
CA ILE A 72 22.28 6.34 -1.99
C ILE A 72 20.92 7.02 -1.82
N MET A 73 20.74 8.22 -2.39
CA MET A 73 19.43 8.88 -2.40
C MET A 73 18.38 8.00 -3.09
N THR A 74 18.70 7.40 -4.24
CA THR A 74 17.78 6.46 -4.91
C THR A 74 17.45 5.25 -4.03
N GLN A 75 18.44 4.67 -3.34
CA GLN A 75 18.22 3.54 -2.43
C GLN A 75 17.33 3.91 -1.23
N ILE A 76 17.48 5.11 -0.68
CA ILE A 76 16.63 5.62 0.39
C ILE A 76 15.21 5.84 -0.12
N MET A 77 15.07 6.45 -1.30
CA MET A 77 13.78 6.78 -1.90
C MET A 77 12.99 5.54 -2.32
N MET A 78 13.67 4.47 -2.71
CA MET A 78 13.08 3.19 -3.07
C MET A 78 13.09 2.19 -1.91
N ASN A 79 13.33 2.65 -0.68
CA ASN A 79 13.32 1.79 0.48
C ASN A 79 11.89 1.35 0.83
N GLN A 80 11.72 0.07 1.18
CA GLN A 80 10.42 -0.51 1.51
C GLN A 80 9.67 0.26 2.60
N ALA A 81 10.35 0.79 3.61
CA ALA A 81 9.69 1.53 4.69
C ALA A 81 8.99 2.80 4.18
N LEU A 82 9.61 3.48 3.20
CA LEU A 82 9.07 4.70 2.60
C LEU A 82 7.96 4.37 1.59
N LEU A 83 8.16 3.32 0.77
CA LEU A 83 7.14 2.84 -0.16
C LEU A 83 5.85 2.42 0.56
N LEU A 84 5.95 1.57 1.58
CA LEU A 84 4.77 1.14 2.35
C LEU A 84 4.05 2.31 3.03
N TRP A 85 4.80 3.29 3.55
CA TRP A 85 4.18 4.49 4.10
C TRP A 85 3.42 5.26 3.01
N LEU A 86 4.05 5.46 1.85
CA LEU A 86 3.47 6.23 0.76
C LEU A 86 2.25 5.52 0.16
N GLU A 87 2.29 4.21 -0.03
CA GLU A 87 1.15 3.38 -0.43
C GLU A 87 -0.05 3.62 0.49
N ASN A 88 0.14 3.47 1.81
CA ASN A 88 -0.94 3.65 2.78
C ASN A 88 -1.46 5.10 2.79
N TYR A 89 -0.56 6.07 2.67
CA TYR A 89 -0.93 7.48 2.62
C TYR A 89 -1.76 7.82 1.37
N LEU A 90 -1.31 7.41 0.19
CA LEU A 90 -2.05 7.59 -1.07
C LEU A 90 -3.38 6.84 -1.05
N GLU A 91 -3.40 5.59 -0.57
CA GLU A 91 -4.62 4.79 -0.42
C GLU A 91 -5.66 5.54 0.42
N SER A 92 -5.26 6.12 1.56
CA SER A 92 -6.17 6.92 2.41
C SER A 92 -6.76 8.14 1.70
N ILE A 93 -5.97 8.85 0.89
CA ILE A 93 -6.45 10.02 0.14
C ILE A 93 -7.43 9.56 -0.95
N ILE A 94 -7.11 8.48 -1.66
CA ILE A 94 -7.92 7.95 -2.75
C ILE A 94 -9.28 7.46 -2.22
N LEU A 95 -9.30 6.80 -1.06
CA LEU A 95 -10.53 6.30 -0.42
C LEU A 95 -11.53 7.41 -0.07
N ASP A 96 -11.04 8.62 0.21
CA ASP A 96 -11.89 9.77 0.55
C ASP A 96 -12.53 10.43 -0.69
N HIS A 97 -12.22 9.97 -1.90
CA HIS A 97 -12.67 10.58 -3.15
C HIS A 97 -13.28 9.56 -4.13
N ASP A 98 -14.34 9.98 -4.82
CA ASP A 98 -14.88 9.24 -5.98
C ASP A 98 -14.02 9.52 -7.23
N GLY A 99 -12.78 9.06 -7.17
CA GLY A 99 -11.75 9.27 -8.19
C GLY A 99 -10.98 10.58 -8.04
N ILE A 100 -9.65 10.45 -8.04
CA ILE A 100 -8.71 11.56 -7.89
C ILE A 100 -7.66 11.55 -9.01
N SER A 101 -7.43 12.71 -9.63
CA SER A 101 -6.44 12.83 -10.71
C SER A 101 -5.01 12.71 -10.18
N ARG A 102 -4.10 12.18 -10.99
CA ARG A 102 -2.66 12.15 -10.69
C ARG A 102 -2.11 13.50 -10.22
N LYS A 103 -2.40 14.57 -10.96
CA LYS A 103 -1.95 15.95 -10.65
C LYS A 103 -2.44 16.48 -9.30
N ARG A 104 -3.53 15.93 -8.77
CA ARG A 104 -4.05 16.31 -7.45
C ARG A 104 -3.28 15.55 -6.37
N LEU A 105 -3.02 14.26 -6.56
CA LEU A 105 -2.21 13.44 -5.65
C LEU A 105 -0.77 13.95 -5.54
N GLU A 106 -0.16 14.37 -6.65
CA GLU A 106 1.19 14.97 -6.66
C GLU A 106 1.31 16.20 -5.75
N LYS A 107 0.20 16.90 -5.45
CA LYS A 107 0.20 18.06 -4.55
C LYS A 107 0.09 17.69 -3.08
N GLU A 108 -0.26 16.44 -2.77
CA GLU A 108 -0.38 15.93 -1.40
C GLU A 108 0.92 15.28 -0.94
N VAL A 109 1.89 15.11 -1.84
CA VAL A 109 3.19 14.49 -1.55
C VAL A 109 4.33 15.46 -1.87
N PRO A 110 5.46 15.37 -1.14
CA PRO A 110 6.63 16.17 -1.48
C PRO A 110 7.12 15.88 -2.89
N SER A 111 7.50 16.92 -3.61
CA SER A 111 7.97 16.88 -5.00
C SER A 111 9.19 15.98 -5.22
N TRP A 112 10.02 15.79 -4.19
CA TRP A 112 11.15 14.86 -4.27
C TRP A 112 10.69 13.39 -4.36
N LEU A 113 9.59 12.97 -3.72
CA LEU A 113 9.04 11.61 -3.90
C LEU A 113 8.60 11.35 -5.34
N VAL A 114 8.08 12.40 -6.00
CA VAL A 114 7.72 12.34 -7.42
C VAL A 114 8.98 12.28 -8.27
N SER A 115 9.96 13.15 -8.00
CA SER A 115 11.19 13.26 -8.78
C SER A 115 12.06 12.01 -8.76
N TYR A 116 12.07 11.27 -7.64
CA TYR A 116 12.79 10.01 -7.52
C TYR A 116 11.98 8.78 -7.98
N GLY A 117 10.74 8.96 -8.45
CA GLY A 117 9.88 7.86 -8.92
C GLY A 117 9.24 7.03 -7.81
N THR A 118 9.45 7.35 -6.53
CA THR A 118 8.81 6.67 -5.39
C THR A 118 7.29 6.76 -5.46
N PHE A 119 6.77 7.92 -5.90
CA PHE A 119 5.34 8.13 -6.09
C PHE A 119 4.73 7.17 -7.11
N ASP A 120 5.39 6.99 -8.26
CA ASP A 120 4.94 6.09 -9.31
C ASP A 120 5.01 4.64 -8.84
N ALA A 121 6.12 4.24 -8.22
CA ALA A 121 6.27 2.90 -7.67
C ALA A 121 5.18 2.54 -6.64
N ALA A 122 4.80 3.48 -5.77
CA ALA A 122 3.73 3.26 -4.80
C ALA A 122 2.35 3.14 -5.46
N LEU A 123 2.06 3.95 -6.49
CA LEU A 123 0.79 3.84 -7.23
C LEU A 123 0.71 2.55 -8.02
N ASP A 124 1.79 2.17 -8.70
CA ASP A 124 1.86 0.93 -9.47
C ASP A 124 1.64 -0.28 -8.54
N GLU A 125 2.28 -0.31 -7.38
CA GLU A 125 2.07 -1.38 -6.39
C GLU A 125 0.61 -1.43 -5.90
N LEU A 126 -0.04 -0.30 -5.63
CA LEU A 126 -1.46 -0.26 -5.24
C LEU A 126 -2.39 -0.80 -6.34
N VAL A 127 -2.07 -0.53 -7.61
CA VAL A 127 -2.81 -1.06 -8.77
C VAL A 127 -2.56 -2.56 -8.93
N GLU A 128 -1.31 -3.01 -8.82
CA GLU A 128 -0.92 -4.42 -8.91
C GLU A 128 -1.56 -5.26 -7.80
N GLN A 129 -1.65 -4.71 -6.58
CA GLN A 129 -2.35 -5.32 -5.45
C GLN A 129 -3.89 -5.28 -5.57
N LEU A 130 -4.43 -4.70 -6.65
CA LEU A 130 -5.86 -4.55 -6.90
C LEU A 130 -6.60 -3.75 -5.81
N LYS A 131 -5.89 -2.88 -5.08
CA LYS A 131 -6.51 -1.99 -4.09
C LYS A 131 -7.17 -0.79 -4.76
N ILE A 132 -6.52 -0.27 -5.79
CA ILE A 132 -7.02 0.83 -6.61
C ILE A 132 -7.05 0.42 -8.08
N GLU A 133 -7.73 1.22 -8.88
CA GLU A 133 -7.69 1.14 -10.34
C GLU A 133 -7.43 2.50 -10.95
N ALA A 134 -6.77 2.51 -12.11
CA ALA A 134 -6.50 3.69 -12.90
C ALA A 134 -7.45 3.74 -14.11
N ILE A 135 -8.31 4.76 -14.18
CA ILE A 135 -9.29 4.97 -15.26
C ILE A 135 -9.24 6.44 -15.66
N ASP A 136 -9.08 6.71 -16.95
CA ASP A 136 -9.11 8.07 -17.52
C ASP A 136 -8.26 9.09 -16.73
N ASP A 137 -7.00 8.73 -16.44
CA ASP A 137 -6.03 9.55 -15.68
C ASP A 137 -6.45 9.86 -14.22
N ARG A 138 -7.35 9.05 -13.67
CA ARG A 138 -7.81 9.11 -12.28
C ARG A 138 -7.59 7.78 -11.59
N TYR A 139 -7.26 7.86 -10.31
CA TYR A 139 -7.17 6.73 -9.41
C TYR A 139 -8.41 6.69 -8.53
N ARG A 140 -9.00 5.52 -8.36
CA ARG A 140 -10.13 5.32 -7.46
C ARG A 140 -10.05 3.96 -6.78
N TRP A 141 -10.84 3.80 -5.73
CA TRP A 141 -11.01 2.51 -5.07
C TRP A 141 -11.51 1.46 -6.07
N ARG A 142 -10.87 0.29 -6.09
CA ARG A 142 -11.30 -0.80 -6.95
C ARG A 142 -12.49 -1.51 -6.32
N LEU A 143 -13.59 -1.58 -7.06
CA LEU A 143 -14.74 -2.42 -6.70
C LEU A 143 -14.52 -3.85 -7.22
N PRO A 144 -14.90 -4.88 -6.46
CA PRO A 144 -14.88 -6.24 -6.97
C PRO A 144 -15.95 -6.42 -8.07
N ASP A 145 -15.62 -7.22 -9.08
CA ASP A 145 -16.60 -7.65 -10.06
C ASP A 145 -17.53 -8.73 -9.48
N LEU A 146 -18.68 -8.97 -10.11
CA LEU A 146 -19.62 -10.01 -9.70
C LEU A 146 -18.97 -11.39 -9.61
N SER A 147 -18.10 -11.74 -10.57
CA SER A 147 -17.38 -13.02 -10.56
C SER A 147 -16.41 -13.13 -9.38
N GLU A 148 -15.63 -12.07 -9.11
CA GLU A 148 -14.65 -12.05 -8.02
C GLU A 148 -15.35 -12.20 -6.67
N TRP A 149 -16.47 -11.50 -6.49
CA TRP A 149 -17.27 -11.65 -5.28
C TRP A 149 -17.83 -13.06 -5.15
N ILE A 150 -18.41 -13.65 -6.20
CA ILE A 150 -18.96 -15.01 -6.16
C ILE A 150 -17.88 -16.04 -5.81
N ASP A 151 -16.68 -15.88 -6.36
CA ASP A 151 -15.56 -16.80 -6.11
C ASP A 151 -15.04 -16.72 -4.67
N SER A 152 -15.16 -15.55 -4.03
CA SER A 152 -14.82 -15.33 -2.62
C SER A 152 -15.78 -16.01 -1.62
N LEU A 153 -16.98 -16.42 -2.06
CA LEU A 153 -18.00 -16.98 -1.18
C LEU A 153 -17.69 -18.41 -0.74
N LYS A 154 -18.32 -18.85 0.35
CA LYS A 154 -18.24 -20.25 0.78
C LYS A 154 -18.84 -21.15 -0.29
N ASP A 155 -18.35 -22.39 -0.38
CA ASP A 155 -18.70 -23.30 -1.48
C ASP A 155 -20.22 -23.47 -1.71
N ASN A 156 -21.01 -23.61 -0.64
CA ASN A 156 -22.47 -23.70 -0.73
C ASN A 156 -23.14 -22.39 -1.15
N GLU A 157 -22.63 -21.23 -0.69
CA GLU A 157 -23.12 -19.91 -1.06
C GLU A 157 -22.84 -19.64 -2.54
N ARG A 158 -21.59 -19.87 -2.96
CA ARG A 158 -21.13 -19.79 -4.35
C ARG A 158 -21.98 -20.67 -5.27
N LYS A 159 -22.08 -21.98 -5.00
CA LYS A 159 -22.87 -22.92 -5.80
C LYS A 159 -24.34 -22.51 -5.89
N ALA A 160 -24.96 -22.13 -4.77
CA ALA A 160 -26.36 -21.71 -4.77
C ALA A 160 -26.59 -20.45 -5.63
N LEU A 161 -25.70 -19.45 -5.53
CA LEU A 161 -25.77 -18.22 -6.33
C LEU A 161 -25.45 -18.45 -7.81
N THR A 162 -24.44 -19.26 -8.15
CA THR A 162 -24.13 -19.62 -9.54
C THR A 162 -25.33 -20.30 -10.22
N LEU A 163 -25.98 -21.25 -9.55
CA LEU A 163 -27.19 -21.90 -10.08
C LEU A 163 -28.33 -20.90 -10.26
N LYS A 164 -28.48 -19.95 -9.33
CA LYS A 164 -29.48 -18.87 -9.45
C LYS A 164 -29.21 -17.96 -10.65
N LEU A 165 -27.96 -17.60 -10.92
CA LEU A 165 -27.57 -16.81 -12.10
C LEU A 165 -27.81 -17.58 -13.40
N GLN A 166 -27.69 -18.91 -13.37
CA GLN A 166 -28.12 -19.82 -14.45
C GLN A 166 -29.65 -20.01 -14.53
N LYS A 167 -30.43 -19.17 -13.85
CA LYS A 167 -31.90 -19.16 -13.84
C LYS A 167 -32.55 -20.41 -13.24
N LYS A 168 -31.82 -21.22 -12.47
CA LYS A 168 -32.41 -22.36 -11.74
C LYS A 168 -33.39 -21.90 -10.66
N THR A 169 -34.43 -22.70 -10.43
CA THR A 169 -35.38 -22.52 -9.34
C THR A 169 -34.75 -22.91 -8.00
N LEU A 170 -35.28 -22.42 -6.88
CA LEU A 170 -34.79 -22.80 -5.55
C LEU A 170 -34.91 -24.31 -5.29
N ARG A 171 -35.89 -24.98 -5.92
CA ARG A 171 -36.07 -26.43 -5.81
C ARG A 171 -34.94 -27.17 -6.54
N GLU A 172 -34.66 -26.81 -7.79
CA GLU A 172 -33.55 -27.40 -8.55
C GLU A 172 -32.20 -27.14 -7.88
N CYS A 173 -32.00 -25.95 -7.31
CA CYS A 173 -30.81 -25.67 -6.51
C CYS A 173 -30.73 -26.63 -5.31
N GLY A 174 -31.83 -26.88 -4.61
CA GLY A 174 -31.88 -27.79 -3.46
C GLY A 174 -31.55 -29.23 -3.85
N GLU A 175 -32.04 -29.69 -4.99
CA GLU A 175 -31.73 -30.99 -5.57
C GLU A 175 -30.22 -31.13 -5.86
N VAL A 176 -29.59 -30.10 -6.46
CA VAL A 176 -28.15 -30.10 -6.77
C VAL A 176 -27.29 -30.00 -5.50
N LEU A 177 -27.68 -29.19 -4.52
CA LEU A 177 -26.92 -29.00 -3.28
C LEU A 177 -27.22 -30.07 -2.21
N GLY A 178 -28.20 -30.95 -2.41
CA GLY A 178 -28.63 -31.93 -1.42
C GLY A 178 -29.29 -31.32 -0.17
N VAL A 179 -29.98 -30.19 -0.32
CA VAL A 179 -30.63 -29.47 0.78
C VAL A 179 -32.07 -29.05 0.42
N SER A 180 -32.87 -28.69 1.42
CA SER A 180 -34.24 -28.25 1.17
C SER A 180 -34.28 -26.91 0.43
N ARG A 181 -35.38 -26.66 -0.30
CA ARG A 181 -35.68 -25.35 -0.93
C ARG A 181 -35.51 -24.18 0.04
N GLU A 182 -36.01 -24.33 1.26
CA GLU A 182 -35.94 -23.30 2.29
C GLU A 182 -34.49 -23.06 2.73
N ARG A 183 -33.69 -24.12 2.83
CA ARG A 183 -32.27 -23.97 3.17
C ARG A 183 -31.49 -23.24 2.07
N VAL A 184 -31.78 -23.50 0.80
CA VAL A 184 -31.21 -22.73 -0.32
C VAL A 184 -31.56 -21.25 -0.20
N HIS A 185 -32.82 -20.92 0.11
CA HIS A 185 -33.25 -19.53 0.29
C HIS A 185 -32.44 -18.84 1.40
N GLN A 186 -32.27 -19.49 2.54
CA GLN A 186 -31.46 -18.97 3.66
C GLN A 186 -29.99 -18.76 3.28
N ILE A 187 -29.39 -19.69 2.54
CA ILE A 187 -28.01 -19.58 2.06
C ILE A 187 -27.85 -18.35 1.17
N ILE A 188 -28.73 -18.20 0.17
CA ILE A 188 -28.69 -17.06 -0.76
C ILE A 188 -28.89 -15.74 -0.01
N GLN A 189 -29.89 -15.67 0.86
CA GLN A 189 -30.15 -14.46 1.65
C GLN A 189 -28.96 -14.11 2.55
N SER A 190 -28.30 -15.11 3.15
CA SER A 190 -27.11 -14.87 3.96
C SER A 190 -25.92 -14.37 3.15
N ALA A 191 -25.77 -14.80 1.90
CA ALA A 191 -24.71 -14.34 1.01
C ALA A 191 -24.99 -12.91 0.53
N LEU A 192 -26.22 -12.64 0.06
CA LEU A 192 -26.64 -11.33 -0.42
C LEU A 192 -26.56 -10.24 0.66
N LYS A 193 -26.82 -10.57 1.93
CA LYS A 193 -26.63 -9.63 3.06
C LYS A 193 -25.19 -9.14 3.22
N LYS A 194 -24.21 -9.88 2.71
CA LYS A 194 -22.78 -9.56 2.76
C LYS A 194 -22.23 -9.08 1.41
N LYS A 195 -23.11 -8.87 0.42
CA LYS A 195 -22.71 -8.42 -0.91
C LYS A 195 -22.01 -7.04 -0.77
N PRO A 196 -20.75 -6.88 -1.21
CA PRO A 196 -20.12 -5.58 -1.30
C PRO A 196 -20.75 -4.76 -2.43
N PHE A 197 -20.46 -3.46 -2.50
CA PHE A 197 -20.78 -2.69 -3.70
C PHE A 197 -19.91 -3.21 -4.85
N LEU A 198 -20.54 -3.66 -5.95
CA LEU A 198 -19.84 -4.24 -7.09
C LEU A 198 -19.61 -3.21 -8.20
N ARG A 199 -18.65 -3.49 -9.09
CA ARG A 199 -18.43 -2.68 -10.29
C ARG A 199 -19.69 -2.56 -11.14
N GLU A 200 -20.46 -3.64 -11.29
CA GLU A 200 -21.70 -3.62 -12.07
C GLU A 200 -22.79 -2.75 -11.46
N ASP A 201 -22.72 -2.46 -10.15
CA ASP A 201 -23.67 -1.60 -9.47
C ASP A 201 -23.47 -0.11 -9.84
N GLU A 202 -22.33 0.28 -10.42
CA GLU A 202 -22.09 1.65 -10.92
C GLU A 202 -22.87 1.95 -12.21
N TYR A 203 -23.15 0.95 -13.04
CA TYR A 203 -23.81 1.11 -14.34
C TYR A 203 -25.34 1.20 -14.23
N GLY A 204 -25.86 1.76 -13.13
CA GLY A 204 -27.28 1.79 -12.80
C GLY A 204 -28.17 2.05 -14.03
N TYR A 205 -28.88 1.00 -14.45
CA TYR A 205 -29.91 1.05 -15.50
C TYR A 205 -31.18 1.75 -15.00
#